data_AF-A0A8R2D6T3-F1
#
_entry.id   AF-A0A8R2D6T3-F1
#
_cell.length_a   1.000
_cell.length_b   1.000
_cell.length_c   1.000
_cell.angle_alpha   90.00
_cell.angle_beta   90.00
_cell.angle_gamma   90.00
#
_symmetry.space_group_name_H-M   'P 1'
#
loop_
_entity.id
_entity.type
_entity.pdbx_description
1 polymer ?
#
loop_
_entity_poly.entity_id
_entity_poly.type
_entity_poly.pdbx_seq_one_letter_code
_entity_poly.pdbx_strand_id
1 'polypeptide(L)'
;MASNAHRHRRLDPVGPTAVMLLLLPVWLAAVTADIDAAAHYTNQFAVRVASVGGDHGQQADRVARKHGFLNRGQIGSLNEFYLFEHQHVHKRSIYVDEKYHSRLKLDPQVI
;
A
#
# COMPACT_ATOMS: atom_id res chain seq x y z
N MET A 1 2.39 39.39 -65.33
CA MET A 1 3.34 39.03 -64.25
C MET A 1 2.80 39.60 -62.95
N ALA A 2 2.11 38.79 -62.13
CA ALA A 2 1.60 39.20 -60.83
C ALA A 2 2.53 38.67 -59.73
N SER A 3 3.12 39.57 -58.96
CA SER A 3 4.05 39.25 -57.87
C SER A 3 3.28 38.64 -56.70
N ASN A 4 3.51 37.36 -56.45
CA ASN A 4 2.85 36.59 -55.40
C ASN A 4 3.62 36.80 -54.08
N ALA A 5 3.13 37.72 -53.24
CA ALA A 5 3.77 38.04 -51.97
C ALA A 5 3.44 36.97 -50.92
N HIS A 6 4.46 36.19 -50.57
CA HIS A 6 4.44 35.19 -49.50
C HIS A 6 4.16 35.88 -48.15
N ARG A 7 2.90 35.84 -47.67
CA ARG A 7 2.56 36.25 -46.31
C ARG A 7 3.11 35.21 -45.34
N HIS A 8 4.25 35.51 -44.73
CA HIS A 8 4.68 34.83 -43.51
C HIS A 8 3.67 35.12 -42.40
N ARG A 9 2.88 34.11 -42.04
CA ARG A 9 1.98 34.13 -40.89
C ARG A 9 2.86 34.19 -39.64
N ARG A 10 3.09 35.39 -39.10
CA ARG A 10 3.71 35.52 -37.78
C ARG A 10 2.78 34.84 -36.77
N LEU A 11 3.30 33.83 -36.09
CA LEU A 11 2.70 33.29 -34.88
C LEU A 11 3.00 34.31 -33.79
N ASP A 12 1.96 34.98 -33.31
CA ASP A 12 2.11 35.94 -32.21
C ASP A 12 2.50 35.17 -30.93
N PRO A 13 3.43 35.69 -30.13
CA PRO A 13 3.86 35.04 -28.91
C PRO A 13 2.67 34.90 -27.96
N VAL A 14 2.40 33.66 -27.54
CA VAL A 14 1.33 33.34 -26.59
C VAL A 14 1.61 34.10 -25.29
N GLY A 15 0.73 35.02 -24.92
CA GLY A 15 0.90 35.88 -23.75
C GLY A 15 0.97 35.08 -22.44
N PRO A 16 1.56 35.65 -21.38
CA PRO A 16 1.78 34.95 -20.10
C PRO A 16 0.47 34.46 -19.46
N THR A 17 -0.65 35.13 -19.72
CA THR A 17 -1.99 34.73 -19.28
C THR A 17 -2.48 33.46 -19.97
N ALA A 18 -2.25 33.32 -21.28
CA ALA A 18 -2.61 32.12 -22.02
C ALA A 18 -1.71 30.93 -21.65
N VAL A 19 -0.42 31.19 -21.36
CA VAL A 19 0.48 30.18 -20.79
C VAL A 19 0.00 29.73 -19.41
N MET A 20 -0.37 30.68 -18.54
CA MET A 20 -0.88 30.38 -17.20
C MET A 20 -2.19 29.58 -17.24
N LEU A 21 -3.13 29.91 -18.14
CA LEU A 21 -4.38 29.18 -18.33
C LEU A 21 -4.18 27.74 -18.84
N LEU A 22 -3.07 27.46 -19.52
CA LEU A 22 -2.72 26.11 -19.98
C LEU A 22 -1.94 25.32 -18.92
N LEU A 23 -1.08 25.98 -18.15
CA LEU A 23 -0.26 25.33 -17.13
C LEU A 23 -1.02 25.04 -15.83
N LEU A 24 -1.97 25.90 -15.41
CA LEU A 24 -2.77 25.71 -14.20
C LEU A 24 -3.57 24.38 -14.17
N PRO A 25 -4.35 24.03 -15.19
CA PRO A 25 -5.10 22.77 -15.20
C PRO A 25 -4.17 21.55 -15.32
N VAL A 26 -3.03 21.68 -16.01
CA VAL A 26 -2.01 20.61 -16.09
C VAL A 26 -1.36 20.38 -14.73
N TRP A 27 -1.03 21.45 -14.01
CA TRP A 27 -0.47 21.37 -12.67
C TRP A 27 -1.50 20.81 -11.66
N LEU A 28 -2.76 21.24 -11.77
CA LEU A 28 -3.85 20.71 -10.96
C LEU A 28 -4.08 19.21 -11.21
N ALA A 29 -4.08 18.77 -12.48
CA ALA A 29 -4.22 17.36 -12.84
C ALA A 29 -3.02 16.52 -12.35
N ALA A 30 -1.80 17.06 -12.41
CA ALA A 30 -0.61 16.42 -11.89
C ALA A 30 -0.64 16.24 -10.36
N VAL A 31 -1.18 17.22 -9.63
CA VAL A 31 -1.35 17.13 -8.16
C VAL A 31 -2.38 16.06 -7.77
N THR A 32 -3.37 15.80 -8.63
CA THR A 32 -4.40 14.77 -8.38
C THR A 32 -4.01 13.37 -8.88
N ALA A 33 -2.88 13.22 -9.58
CA ALA A 33 -2.52 11.96 -10.23
C ALA A 33 -2.06 10.86 -9.23
N ASP A 34 -1.84 11.20 -7.97
CA ASP A 34 -1.33 10.27 -6.94
C ASP A 34 -2.41 9.72 -5.97
N ILE A 35 -3.71 9.87 -6.27
CA ILE A 35 -4.80 9.42 -5.37
C ILE A 35 -5.19 7.94 -5.63
N ASP A 36 -4.28 7.10 -6.12
CA ASP A 36 -4.59 5.68 -6.35
C ASP A 36 -3.44 4.76 -5.93
N ALA A 37 -2.97 4.95 -4.69
CA ALA A 37 -2.18 3.94 -4.01
C ALA A 37 -3.09 2.78 -3.61
N ALA A 38 -3.40 1.90 -4.55
CA ALA A 38 -4.12 0.66 -4.26
C ALA A 38 -3.39 -0.09 -3.14
N ALA A 39 -4.07 -0.29 -2.00
CA ALA A 39 -3.49 -0.98 -0.86
C ALA A 39 -3.17 -2.44 -1.25
N HIS A 40 -1.89 -2.76 -1.33
CA HIS A 40 -1.43 -4.13 -1.60
C HIS A 40 -1.50 -4.94 -0.31
N TYR A 41 -2.54 -5.76 -0.18
CA TYR A 41 -2.66 -6.68 0.94
C TYR A 41 -1.87 -7.96 0.67
N THR A 42 -1.15 -8.41 1.70
CA THR A 42 -0.43 -9.67 1.69
C THR A 42 -1.12 -10.66 2.63
N ASN A 43 -0.79 -11.94 2.48
CA ASN A 43 -1.28 -12.99 3.37
C ASN A 43 -0.46 -13.12 4.67
N GLN A 44 0.33 -12.09 4.98
CA GLN A 44 1.23 -12.05 6.12
C GLN A 44 0.76 -11.03 7.15
N PHE A 45 0.82 -11.42 8.41
CA PHE A 45 0.30 -10.67 9.54
C PHE A 45 1.40 -10.54 10.59
N ALA A 46 1.73 -9.31 10.97
CA ALA A 46 2.59 -9.06 12.11
C ALA A 46 1.78 -9.23 13.40
N VAL A 47 2.18 -10.16 14.25
CA VAL A 47 1.46 -10.52 15.47
C VAL A 47 2.38 -10.33 16.66
N ARG A 48 1.94 -9.55 17.64
CA ARG A 48 2.62 -9.42 18.93
C ARG A 48 2.10 -10.50 19.86
N VAL A 49 2.98 -11.34 20.40
CA VAL A 49 2.63 -12.47 21.27
C VAL A 49 3.12 -12.17 22.68
N ALA A 50 2.17 -12.11 23.62
CA ALA A 50 2.42 -11.83 25.02
C ALA A 50 3.40 -12.85 25.64
N SER A 51 4.35 -12.37 26.45
CA SER A 51 5.08 -13.26 27.35
C SER A 51 4.25 -13.58 28.58
N VAL A 52 3.54 -14.70 28.58
CA VAL A 52 3.05 -15.29 29.83
C VAL A 52 3.85 -16.55 30.13
N GLY A 53 4.92 -16.39 30.91
CA GLY A 53 5.59 -17.48 31.61
C GLY A 53 6.37 -18.51 30.76
N GLY A 54 6.96 -18.13 29.62
CA GLY A 54 7.79 -19.07 28.83
C GLY A 54 8.38 -18.49 27.54
N ASP A 55 9.01 -19.36 26.74
CA ASP A 55 9.63 -19.01 25.45
C ASP A 55 8.58 -18.46 24.45
N HIS A 56 8.81 -17.22 24.00
CA HIS A 56 7.95 -16.49 23.07
C HIS A 56 7.80 -17.22 21.72
N GLY A 57 8.86 -17.89 21.24
CA GLY A 57 8.82 -18.60 19.97
C GLY A 57 7.84 -19.77 20.02
N GLN A 58 7.87 -20.53 21.12
CA GLN A 58 6.93 -21.63 21.32
C GLN A 58 5.50 -21.15 21.50
N GLN A 59 5.28 -19.99 22.15
CA GLN A 59 3.95 -19.40 22.24
C GLN A 59 3.44 -18.97 20.87
N ALA A 60 4.27 -18.29 20.08
CA ALA A 60 3.93 -17.90 18.72
C ALA A 60 3.56 -19.10 17.85
N ASP A 61 4.32 -20.20 17.94
CA ASP A 61 4.01 -21.45 17.23
C ASP A 61 2.69 -22.09 17.66
N ARG A 62 2.34 -21.97 18.95
CA ARG A 62 1.05 -22.47 19.46
C ARG A 62 -0.10 -21.61 18.95
N VAL A 63 0.02 -20.29 19.02
CA VAL A 63 -1.01 -19.35 18.53
C VAL A 63 -1.21 -19.51 17.03
N ALA A 64 -0.12 -19.56 16.25
CA ALA A 64 -0.20 -19.73 14.81
C ALA A 64 -0.95 -21.02 14.46
N ARG A 65 -0.54 -22.16 15.03
CA ARG A 65 -1.20 -23.47 14.78
C ARG A 65 -2.66 -23.49 15.23
N LYS A 66 -2.98 -22.91 16.39
CA LYS A 66 -4.35 -22.83 16.92
C LYS A 66 -5.31 -22.15 15.94
N HIS A 67 -4.82 -21.15 15.20
CA HIS A 67 -5.62 -20.38 14.25
C HIS A 67 -5.41 -20.78 12.78
N GLY A 68 -4.63 -21.82 12.50
CA GLY A 68 -4.35 -22.28 11.14
C GLY A 68 -3.33 -21.44 10.36
N PHE A 69 -2.55 -20.62 11.05
CA PHE A 69 -1.44 -19.86 10.48
C PHE A 69 -0.13 -20.64 10.55
N LEU A 70 0.79 -20.28 9.64
CA LEU A 70 2.19 -20.67 9.67
C LEU A 70 3.01 -19.58 10.35
N ASN A 71 3.75 -19.91 11.40
CA ASN A 71 4.73 -18.99 11.99
C ASN A 71 5.97 -18.93 11.09
N ARG A 72 6.33 -17.74 10.58
CA ARG A 72 7.55 -17.50 9.80
C ARG A 72 8.74 -17.10 10.67
N GLY A 73 8.52 -16.92 11.96
CA GLY A 73 9.54 -16.54 12.92
C GLY A 73 9.44 -15.08 13.35
N GLN A 74 10.42 -14.68 14.15
CA GLN A 74 10.50 -13.33 14.73
C GLN A 74 10.80 -12.29 13.64
N ILE A 75 10.19 -11.11 13.79
CA ILE A 75 10.41 -9.99 12.88
C ILE A 75 11.70 -9.28 13.29
N GLY A 76 12.81 -9.65 12.64
CA GLY A 76 14.12 -9.03 12.86
C GLY A 76 14.53 -9.08 14.33
N SER A 77 14.87 -7.92 14.90
CA SER A 77 15.22 -7.76 16.32
C SER A 77 14.06 -7.33 17.22
N LEU A 78 12.82 -7.28 16.69
CA LEU A 78 11.64 -6.89 17.47
C LEU A 78 11.22 -8.07 18.34
N ASN A 79 11.50 -7.99 19.63
CA ASN A 79 11.06 -9.01 20.59
C ASN A 79 9.52 -9.05 20.66
N GLU A 80 8.97 -10.24 20.84
CA GLU A 80 7.52 -10.49 20.90
C GLU A 80 6.75 -10.38 19.56
N PHE A 81 7.38 -9.87 18.50
CA PHE A 81 6.73 -9.75 17.19
C PHE A 81 7.09 -10.90 16.27
N TYR A 82 6.07 -11.59 15.77
CA TYR A 82 6.19 -12.73 14.89
C TYR A 82 5.41 -12.51 13.60
N LEU A 83 5.93 -13.04 12.50
CA LEU A 83 5.27 -12.96 11.21
C LEU A 83 4.46 -14.23 10.95
N PHE A 84 3.15 -14.11 10.90
CA PHE A 84 2.25 -15.23 10.62
C PHE A 84 1.81 -15.18 9.16
N GLU A 85 1.69 -16.35 8.51
CA GLU A 85 1.20 -16.46 7.13
C GLU A 85 0.01 -17.42 7.07
N HIS A 86 -1.05 -17.02 6.38
CA HIS A 86 -2.21 -17.89 6.15
C HIS A 86 -2.27 -18.30 4.67
N GLN A 87 -2.35 -19.60 4.39
CA GLN A 87 -2.34 -20.11 3.00
C GLN A 87 -3.63 -19.79 2.23
N HIS A 88 -4.76 -19.66 2.95
CA HIS A 88 -6.06 -19.39 2.33
C HIS A 88 -6.28 -17.89 2.00
N VAL A 89 -5.41 -17.00 2.48
CA VAL A 89 -5.45 -15.59 2.09
C VAL A 89 -4.63 -15.45 0.81
N HIS A 90 -5.26 -15.06 -0.30
CA HIS A 90 -4.56 -14.93 -1.59
C HIS A 90 -3.48 -13.83 -1.51
N LYS A 91 -2.25 -14.15 -1.94
CA LYS A 91 -1.07 -13.25 -1.95
C LYS A 91 -1.18 -11.97 -2.80
N ARG A 92 -2.33 -11.76 -3.44
CA ARG A 92 -2.62 -10.62 -4.31
C ARG A 92 -4.06 -10.12 -4.11
N SER A 93 -4.63 -10.28 -2.92
CA SER A 93 -5.97 -9.74 -2.69
C SER A 93 -5.90 -8.20 -2.75
N ILE A 94 -6.72 -7.64 -3.63
CA ILE A 94 -7.00 -6.20 -3.68
C ILE A 94 -7.95 -5.83 -2.52
N TYR A 95 -8.49 -6.84 -1.84
CA TYR A 95 -9.47 -6.73 -0.76
C TYR A 95 -8.88 -7.18 0.58
N VAL A 96 -9.28 -6.48 1.64
CA VAL A 96 -9.00 -6.82 3.04
C VAL A 96 -9.78 -8.08 3.41
N ASP A 97 -9.12 -9.01 4.09
CA ASP A 97 -9.79 -10.17 4.69
C ASP A 97 -10.03 -9.93 6.20
N GLU A 98 -11.15 -9.29 6.50
CA GLU A 98 -11.52 -8.90 7.87
C GLU A 98 -11.74 -10.11 8.80
N LYS A 99 -12.14 -11.27 8.25
CA LYS A 99 -12.45 -12.46 9.03
C LYS A 99 -11.21 -13.01 9.74
N TYR A 100 -10.09 -13.14 9.04
CA TYR A 100 -8.85 -13.64 9.66
C TYR A 100 -8.17 -12.59 10.53
N HIS A 101 -8.26 -11.31 10.15
CA HIS A 101 -7.79 -10.21 10.98
C HIS A 101 -8.48 -10.19 12.35
N SER A 102 -9.79 -10.43 12.36
CA SER A 102 -10.58 -10.44 13.60
C SER A 102 -10.25 -11.63 14.50
N ARG A 103 -9.91 -12.80 13.93
CA ARG A 103 -9.56 -13.99 14.73
C ARG A 103 -8.30 -13.80 15.56
N LEU A 104 -7.28 -13.13 15.00
CA LEU A 104 -6.05 -12.81 15.71
C LEU A 104 -6.30 -11.75 16.80
N LYS A 105 -7.08 -10.72 16.49
CA LYS A 105 -7.43 -9.66 17.46
C LYS A 105 -8.21 -10.16 18.67
N LEU A 106 -8.97 -11.25 18.52
CA LEU A 106 -9.79 -11.81 19.59
C LEU A 106 -9.01 -12.80 20.47
N ASP A 107 -7.75 -13.14 20.14
CA ASP A 107 -6.96 -14.04 20.98
C ASP A 107 -6.31 -13.26 22.15
N PRO A 108 -6.54 -13.63 23.42
CA PRO A 108 -5.97 -12.94 24.57
C PRO A 108 -4.44 -13.05 24.68
N GLN A 109 -3.82 -13.94 23.90
CA GLN A 109 -2.36 -14.06 23.81
C GLN A 109 -1.75 -13.07 22.81
N VAL A 110 -2.59 -12.40 22.02
CA VAL A 110 -2.20 -11.35 21.08
C VAL A 110 -2.54 -9.99 21.70
N ILE A 111 -1.55 -9.10 21.84
CA ILE A 111 -1.70 -7.79 22.49
C ILE A 111 -1.41 -6.62 21.53
#